data_AF-A0A951PL65-F1
#
_entry.id   AF-A0A951PL65-F1
#
_cell.length_a   1.000
_cell.length_b   1.000
_cell.length_c   1.000
_cell.angle_alpha   90.00
_cell.angle_beta   90.00
_cell.angle_gamma   90.00
#
_symmetry.space_group_name_H-M   'P 1'
#
loop_
_entity.id
_entity.type
_entity.pdbx_description
1 polymer ?
#
loop_
_entity_poly.entity_id
_entity_poly.type
_entity_poly.pdbx_seq_one_letter_code
_entity_poly.pdbx_strand_id
1 'polypeptide(L)' 'MSRRIHVTLPDSIYEALERWADQQGRPTANLGAFLIEVAVMEAQKTGELPPKLEKPQKGR' A
#
# COMPACT_ATOMS: atom_id res chain seq x y z
N MET A 1 12.66 5.54 4.61
CA MET A 1 11.83 5.51 5.84
C MET A 1 10.57 4.72 5.53
N SER A 2 10.23 3.70 6.32
CA SER A 2 8.98 2.94 6.19
C SER A 2 8.01 3.30 7.32
N ARG A 3 6.70 3.21 7.05
CA ARG A 3 5.63 3.39 8.04
C ARG A 3 4.78 2.13 8.04
N ARG A 4 4.39 1.65 9.22
CA ARG A 4 3.51 0.49 9.38
C ARG A 4 2.07 0.95 9.52
N ILE A 5 1.18 0.31 8.77
CA ILE A 5 -0.27 0.45 8.89
C ILE A 5 -0.90 -0.93 9.13
N HIS A 6 -2.13 -0.96 9.64
CA HIS A 6 -2.94 -2.17 9.76
C HIS A 6 -4.09 -2.06 8.77
N VAL A 7 -4.34 -3.12 7.99
CA VAL A 7 -5.41 -3.19 6.99
C VAL A 7 -6.22 -4.45 7.28
N THR A 8 -7.54 -4.31 7.27
CA THR A 8 -8.48 -5.43 7.37
C THR A 8 -9.01 -5.74 5.98
N LEU A 9 -8.95 -7.01 5.59
CA LEU A 9 -9.41 -7.50 4.29
C LEU A 9 -10.55 -8.51 4.49
N PRO A 10 -11.51 -8.60 3.57
CA PRO A 10 -12.42 -9.75 3.53
C PRO A 10 -11.64 -11.04 3.34
N ASP A 11 -12.09 -12.13 3.97
CA ASP A 11 -11.42 -13.43 3.95
C ASP A 11 -11.10 -13.91 2.53
N SER A 12 -12.07 -13.77 1.61
CA SER A 12 -11.88 -14.17 0.20
C SER A 12 -10.75 -13.43 -0.51
N ILE A 13 -10.51 -12.17 -0.15
CA ILE A 13 -9.42 -11.37 -0.70
C ILE A 13 -8.09 -11.74 -0.04
N TYR A 14 -8.11 -11.99 1.27
CA TYR A 14 -6.92 -12.45 1.99
C TYR A 14 -6.42 -13.79 1.42
N GLU A 15 -7.30 -14.77 1.23
CA GLU A 15 -6.93 -16.07 0.67
C GLU A 15 -6.35 -15.96 -0.74
N ALA A 16 -6.93 -15.13 -1.60
CA ALA A 16 -6.41 -14.89 -2.95
C ALA A 16 -5.02 -14.24 -2.90
N LEU A 17 -4.83 -13.28 -2.00
CA LEU A 17 -3.55 -12.59 -1.78
C LEU A 17 -2.48 -13.56 -1.25
N GLU A 18 -2.83 -14.41 -0.30
CA GLU A 18 -1.93 -15.40 0.30
C GLU A 18 -1.45 -16.41 -0.75
N ARG A 19 -2.37 -17.00 -1.52
CA ARG A 19 -2.01 -17.91 -2.62
C ARG A 19 -1.08 -17.25 -3.64
N TRP A 20 -1.32 -15.98 -3.94
CA TRP A 20 -0.46 -15.23 -4.87
C TRP A 20 0.93 -14.94 -4.27
N ALA A 21 1.01 -14.67 -2.97
CA ALA A 21 2.28 -14.45 -2.27
C ALA A 21 3.11 -15.73 -2.22
N ASP A 22 2.47 -16.86 -1.92
CA ASP A 22 3.08 -18.19 -1.86
C ASP A 22 3.67 -18.59 -3.23
N GLN A 23 2.95 -18.33 -4.32
CA GLN A 23 3.45 -18.57 -5.68
C GLN A 23 4.74 -17.79 -5.97
N GLN A 24 4.94 -16.62 -5.34
CA GLN A 24 6.13 -15.79 -5.50
C GLN A 24 7.20 -16.06 -4.44
N GLY A 25 6.95 -16.99 -3.50
CA GLY A 25 7.88 -17.32 -2.42
C GLY A 25 8.13 -16.16 -1.46
N ARG A 26 7.12 -15.33 -1.19
CA ARG A 26 7.28 -14.15 -0.31
C ARG A 26 6.13 -14.02 0.70
N PRO A 27 6.35 -13.31 1.83
CA PRO A 27 5.28 -13.07 2.80
C PRO A 27 4.10 -12.28 2.21
N THR A 28 2.87 -12.65 2.60
CA THR A 28 1.62 -11.98 2.22
C THR A 28 1.64 -10.47 2.47
N ALA A 29 2.19 -10.05 3.61
CA ALA A 29 2.32 -8.63 3.96
C ALA A 29 3.25 -7.85 3.00
N ASN A 30 4.29 -8.50 2.46
CA ASN A 30 5.20 -7.87 1.51
C ASN A 30 4.55 -7.71 0.13
N LEU A 31 3.81 -8.73 -0.34
CA LEU A 31 2.97 -8.59 -1.54
C LEU A 31 1.95 -7.47 -1.34
N GLY A 32 1.24 -7.45 -0.20
CA GLY A 32 0.26 -6.41 0.10
C GLY A 32 0.86 -5.00 0.08
N ALA A 33 2.03 -4.81 0.70
CA ALA A 33 2.73 -3.53 0.68
C ALA A 33 3.09 -3.09 -0.75
N PHE A 34 3.61 -4.01 -1.58
CA PHE A 34 3.92 -3.73 -2.98
C PHE A 34 2.68 -3.35 -3.79
N LEU A 35 1.56 -4.05 -3.61
CA LEU A 35 0.32 -3.73 -4.33
C LEU A 35 -0.23 -2.36 -3.96
N ILE A 36 -0.16 -2.00 -2.67
CA ILE A 36 -0.54 -0.66 -2.20
C ILE A 36 0.36 0.40 -2.84
N GLU A 37 1.67 0.17 -2.91
CA GLU A 37 2.61 1.08 -3.56
C GLU A 37 2.28 1.29 -5.04
N VAL A 38 2.07 0.21 -5.79
CA VAL A 38 1.69 0.27 -7.21
C VAL A 38 0.39 1.06 -7.40
N ALA A 39 -0.63 0.80 -6.59
CA ALA A 39 -1.91 1.51 -6.67
C ALA A 39 -1.76 3.01 -6.36
N VAL A 40 -0.98 3.37 -5.35
CA VAL A 40 -0.70 4.78 -5.00
C VAL A 40 0.10 5.47 -6.10
N MET A 41 1.09 4.80 -6.68
CA MET A 41 1.85 5.33 -7.81
C MET A 41 0.97 5.59 -9.04
N GLU A 42 0.02 4.69 -9.31
CA GLU A 42 -0.92 4.87 -10.42
C GLU A 42 -1.87 6.05 -10.16
N ALA A 43 -2.46 6.14 -8.96
CA ALA A 43 -3.28 7.27 -8.55
C ALA A 43 -2.53 8.61 -8.62
N GLN A 44 -1.20 8.60 -8.40
CA GLN A 44 -0.36 9.79 -8.55
C GLN A 44 -0.21 10.21 -10.01
N LYS A 45 -0.11 9.25 -10.95
CA LYS A 45 0.00 9.53 -12.38
C LYS A 45 -1.33 10.00 -12.97
N THR A 46 -2.45 9.42 -12.53
CA THR A 46 -3.80 9.75 -13.03
C THR A 46 -4.36 11.03 -12.42
N GLY A 47 -3.72 11.58 -11.39
CA GLY A 47 -4.16 12.80 -10.71
C GLY A 47 -5.30 12.59 -9.71
N GLU A 48 -5.55 11.34 -9.30
CA GLU A 48 -6.55 10.99 -8.27
C GLU A 48 -6.09 11.37 -6.86
N LEU A 49 -4.77 11.41 -6.62
CA LEU A 49 -4.26 11.83 -5.32
C LEU A 49 -4.42 13.33 -5.13
N PRO A 50 -4.91 13.79 -3.95
CA PRO A 50 -4.92 15.20 -3.64
C PRO A 50 -3.48 15.74 -3.64
N PRO A 51 -3.28 17.03 -3.98
CA PRO A 51 -1.97 17.64 -3.92
C PRO A 51 -1.40 17.50 -2.52
N LYS A 52 -0.08 17.27 -2.42
CA LYS A 52 0.61 17.25 -1.13
C LYS A 52 0.43 18.63 -0.48
N LEU A 53 -0.44 18.70 0.52
CA LEU A 53 -0.50 19.85 1.40
C LEU A 53 0.85 19.91 2.11
N GLU A 54 1.71 20.85 1.71
CA GLU A 54 2.89 21.20 2.48
C GLU A 54 2.39 21.65 3.85
N LYS A 55 2.45 20.75 4.84
CA LYS A 55 2.23 21.16 6.22
C LYS A 55 3.32 22.17 6.52
N PRO A 56 3.00 23.43 6.88
CA PRO A 56 4.02 24.39 7.26
C PRO A 56 4.84 23.73 8.37
N GLN A 57 6.16 23.60 8.14
CA GLN A 57 7.09 23.11 9.14
C GLN A 57 6.91 24.01 10.35
N LYS A 58 6.32 23.46 11.41
CA LYS A 58 6.11 24.17 12.66
C LYS A 58 7.49 24.51 13.20
N GLY A 59 7.88 25.77 13.01
CA GLY A 59 9.12 26.33 13.54
C GLY A 59 9.24 26.01 15.02
N ARG A 60 10.43 25.59 15.41
CA ARG A 60 10.82 25.35 16.80
C ARG A 60 11.85 26.39 17.18
#